data_AF-A0A965R4Q4-F1
#
_entry.id   AF-A0A965R4Q4-F1
#
_cell.length_a   1.000
_cell.length_b   1.000
_cell.length_c   1.000
_cell.angle_alpha   90.00
_cell.angle_beta   90.00
_cell.angle_gamma   90.00
#
_symmetry.space_group_name_H-M   'P 1'
#
loop_
_entity.id
_entity.type
_entity.pdbx_description
1 polymer ?
#
loop_
_entity_poly.entity_id
_entity_poly.type
_entity_poly.pdbx_seq_one_letter_code
_entity_poly.pdbx_strand_id
1 'polypeptide(L)'
;MTWSRYRAYVDESSVFHESMQEYRVCAVVVSDEQDNVVREAVRPFLLRGQVKFHWKIEPERRRQSFLSVTTNQVFYAIVVCDR
;
A
#
# COMPACT_ATOMS: atom_id res chain seq x y z
N MET A 1 26.46 -18.13 3.08
CA MET A 1 25.05 -18.08 2.63
C MET A 1 24.47 -16.73 3.03
N THR A 2 24.52 -15.77 2.11
CA THR A 2 23.85 -14.47 2.27
C THR A 2 22.39 -14.68 1.85
N TRP A 3 21.51 -14.91 2.81
CA TRP A 3 20.08 -14.85 2.55
C TRP A 3 19.76 -13.39 2.24
N SER A 4 19.43 -13.05 1.00
CA SER A 4 18.71 -11.81 0.72
C SER A 4 17.38 -11.91 1.45
N ARG A 5 17.29 -11.24 2.59
CA ARG A 5 16.10 -11.25 3.42
C ARG A 5 15.13 -10.24 2.83
N TYR A 6 13.95 -10.72 2.49
CA TYR A 6 12.84 -9.88 2.05
C TYR A 6 11.88 -9.66 3.21
N ARG A 7 11.21 -8.51 3.20
CA ARG A 7 10.10 -8.15 4.09
C ARG A 7 8.84 -8.00 3.28
N ALA A 8 7.75 -8.56 3.79
CA ALA A 8 6.43 -8.38 3.21
C ALA A 8 5.63 -7.40 4.08
N TYR A 9 4.96 -6.47 3.41
CA TYR A 9 4.05 -5.51 4.01
C TYR A 9 2.67 -5.68 3.37
N VAL A 10 1.62 -5.58 4.18
CA VAL A 10 0.23 -5.55 3.70
C VAL A 10 -0.50 -4.44 4.44
N ASP A 11 -1.29 -3.66 3.70
CA ASP A 11 -2.27 -2.76 4.28
C ASP A 11 -3.61 -2.92 3.56
N GLU A 12 -4.67 -2.89 4.35
CA GLU A 12 -6.04 -3.10 3.90
C GLU A 12 -6.90 -1.93 4.35
N SER A 13 -7.84 -1.55 3.48
CA SER A 13 -8.96 -0.71 3.86
C SER A 13 -10.24 -1.19 3.20
N SER A 14 -11.37 -0.98 3.86
CA SER A 14 -12.66 -1.37 3.34
C SER A 14 -13.57 -0.16 3.18
N VAL A 15 -14.41 -0.19 2.15
CA VAL A 15 -15.39 0.84 1.83
C VAL A 15 -16.74 0.16 1.63
N PHE A 16 -17.73 0.57 2.41
CA PHE A 16 -19.09 0.09 2.28
C PHE A 16 -19.91 1.09 1.46
N HIS A 17 -20.60 0.63 0.42
CA HIS A 17 -21.51 1.42 -0.42
C HIS A 17 -22.80 0.61 -0.62
N GLU A 18 -23.90 1.05 -0.02
CA GLU A 18 -25.22 0.42 -0.13
C GLU A 18 -25.23 -1.08 0.17
N SER A 19 -25.20 -1.95 -0.86
CA SER A 19 -25.15 -3.41 -0.75
C SER A 19 -23.79 -4.01 -1.13
N MET A 20 -22.83 -3.18 -1.54
CA MET A 20 -21.50 -3.59 -1.98
C MET A 20 -20.45 -3.32 -0.91
N GLN A 21 -19.58 -4.30 -0.71
CA GLN A 21 -18.39 -4.16 0.11
C GLN A 21 -17.15 -4.16 -0.80
N GLU A 22 -16.45 -3.03 -0.83
CA GLU A 22 -15.16 -2.90 -1.51
C GLU A 22 -14.03 -3.10 -0.50
N TYR A 23 -13.05 -3.92 -0.85
CA TYR A 23 -11.80 -4.11 -0.14
C TYR A 23 -10.66 -3.62 -1.03
N ARG A 24 -9.83 -2.73 -0.49
CA ARG A 24 -8.60 -2.26 -1.13
C ARG A 24 -7.44 -2.88 -0.38
N VAL A 25 -6.68 -3.74 -1.07
CA VAL A 25 -5.52 -4.42 -0.52
C VAL A 25 -4.29 -3.96 -1.29
N CYS A 26 -3.28 -3.52 -0.56
CA CYS A 26 -1.94 -3.31 -1.09
C CYS A 26 -0.97 -4.20 -0.35
N ALA A 27 -0.17 -4.95 -1.11
CA ALA A 27 0.91 -5.75 -0.58
C ALA A 27 2.21 -5.43 -1.33
N VAL A 28 3.31 -5.38 -0.58
CA VAL A 28 4.63 -5.04 -1.11
C VAL A 28 5.68 -5.97 -0.54
N VAL A 29 6.56 -6.47 -1.39
CA VAL A 29 7.76 -7.20 -0.97
C VAL A 29 9.00 -6.33 -1.22
N VAL A 30 9.77 -6.08 -0.17
CA VAL A 30 10.94 -5.20 -0.19
C VAL A 30 12.15 -5.99 0.29
N SER A 31 13.30 -5.83 -0.36
CA SER A 31 14.54 -6.40 0.20
C SER A 31 14.96 -5.62 1.45
N ASP A 32 15.64 -6.27 2.39
CA ASP A 32 16.15 -5.61 3.60
C ASP A 32 17.01 -4.38 3.28
N GLU A 33 17.76 -4.41 2.17
CA GLU A 33 18.60 -3.31 1.69
C GLU A 33 17.78 -2.09 1.23
N GLN A 34 16.57 -2.33 0.71
CA GLN A 34 15.69 -1.30 0.18
C GLN A 34 14.65 -0.83 1.22
N ASP A 35 14.51 -1.50 2.37
CA ASP A 35 13.45 -1.23 3.35
C ASP A 35 13.44 0.24 3.81
N ASN A 36 14.60 0.74 4.22
CA ASN A 36 14.73 2.13 4.66
C ASN A 36 14.56 3.13 3.50
N VAL A 37 15.03 2.79 2.30
CA VAL A 37 14.88 3.66 1.12
C VAL A 37 13.42 3.81 0.76
N VAL A 38 12.67 2.70 0.71
CA VAL A 38 11.23 2.69 0.44
C VAL A 38 10.49 3.44 1.55
N ARG A 39 10.84 3.21 2.82
CA ARG A 39 10.23 3.90 3.97
C ARG A 39 10.35 5.42 3.84
N GLU A 40 11.53 5.94 3.50
CA GLU A 40 11.72 7.37 3.31
C GLU A 40 11.05 7.89 2.03
N ALA A 41 10.96 7.08 0.97
CA ALA A 41 10.29 7.45 -0.27
C ALA A 41 8.75 7.54 -0.12
N VAL A 42 8.13 6.70 0.72
CA VAL A 42 6.68 6.71 0.95
C VAL A 42 6.25 7.70 2.04
N ARG A 43 7.16 8.11 2.93
CA ARG A 43 6.87 9.03 4.04
C ARG A 43 6.21 10.36 3.61
N PRO A 44 6.59 11.00 2.48
CA PRO A 44 5.94 12.23 2.01
C PRO A 44 4.48 12.08 1.63
N PHE A 45 3.98 10.84 1.44
CA PHE A 45 2.56 10.61 1.17
C PHE A 45 1.69 10.77 2.41
N LEU A 46 2.26 10.71 3.62
CA LEU A 46 1.54 10.95 4.86
C LEU A 46 1.21 12.44 5.01
N LEU A 47 -0.09 12.76 5.11
CA LEU A 47 -0.55 14.10 5.45
C LEU A 47 -0.25 14.42 6.92
N ARG A 48 -0.21 15.71 7.28
CA ARG A 48 0.07 16.15 8.65
C ARG A 48 -0.88 15.46 9.64
N GLY A 49 -0.31 14.74 10.61
CA GLY A 49 -1.06 14.00 11.63
C GLY A 49 -1.44 12.57 11.25
N GLN A 50 -1.18 12.13 10.02
CA GLN A 50 -1.38 10.74 9.63
C GLN A 50 -0.22 9.87 10.12
N VAL A 51 -0.57 8.73 10.71
CA VAL A 51 0.38 7.67 11.09
C VAL A 51 0.57 6.66 9.94
N LYS A 52 -0.44 6.53 9.06
CA LYS A 52 -0.40 5.65 7.90
C LYS A 52 -1.15 6.24 6.69
N PHE A 53 -0.84 5.71 5.52
CA PHE A 53 -1.57 6.01 4.29
C PHE A 53 -2.92 5.29 4.31
N HIS A 54 -4.01 5.99 4.02
CA HIS A 54 -5.37 5.44 4.10
C HIS A 54 -5.94 5.19 2.70
N TRP A 55 -5.82 3.97 2.17
CA TRP A 55 -6.24 3.63 0.79
C TRP A 55 -7.67 4.05 0.42
N LYS A 56 -8.60 4.02 1.38
CA LYS A 56 -9.99 4.44 1.18
C LYS A 56 -10.14 5.91 0.80
N ILE A 57 -9.45 6.81 1.50
CA ILE A 57 -9.66 8.27 1.39
C ILE A 57 -8.76 8.91 0.34
N GLU A 58 -7.71 8.20 -0.07
CA GLU A 58 -6.71 8.68 -1.00
C GLU A 58 -7.23 8.59 -2.44
N PRO A 59 -7.15 9.66 -3.25
CA PRO A 59 -7.58 9.63 -4.65
C PRO A 59 -6.68 8.70 -5.48
N GLU A 60 -7.22 8.16 -6.57
CA GLU A 60 -6.51 7.17 -7.41
C GLU A 60 -5.12 7.65 -7.85
N ARG A 61 -5.00 8.90 -8.30
CA ARG A 61 -3.70 9.49 -8.67
C ARG A 61 -2.66 9.39 -7.55
N ARG A 62 -3.04 9.66 -6.30
CA ARG A 62 -2.11 9.57 -5.15
C ARG A 62 -1.76 8.12 -4.82
N ARG A 63 -2.73 7.20 -4.95
CA ARG A 63 -2.45 5.75 -4.83
C ARG A 63 -1.45 5.29 -5.89
N GLN A 64 -1.64 5.67 -7.16
CA GLN A 64 -0.70 5.31 -8.24
C GLN A 64 0.69 5.92 -8.01
N SER A 65 0.77 7.19 -7.58
CA SER A 65 2.06 7.80 -7.21
C SER A 65 2.74 7.07 -6.05
N PHE A 66 1.99 6.63 -5.03
CA PHE A 66 2.54 5.81 -3.95
C PHE A 66 3.10 4.49 -4.49
N LEU A 67 2.32 3.78 -5.32
CA LEU A 67 2.74 2.50 -5.91
C LEU A 67 3.97 2.65 -6.79
N SER A 68 4.11 3.77 -7.49
CA SER A 68 5.26 4.05 -8.36
C SER A 68 6.59 4.27 -7.63
N VAL A 69 6.55 4.63 -6.34
CA VAL A 69 7.76 4.80 -5.52
C VAL A 69 8.10 3.57 -4.68
N THR A 70 7.18 2.61 -4.58
CA THR A 70 7.44 1.29 -4.00
C THR A 70 8.12 0.36 -5.01
N THR A 71 8.79 -0.69 -4.53
CA THR A 71 9.66 -1.58 -5.35
C THR A 71 8.93 -2.26 -6.51
N ASN A 72 9.68 -2.96 -7.37
CA ASN A 72 9.12 -3.72 -8.50
C ASN A 72 8.20 -4.90 -8.12
N GLN A 73 7.98 -5.18 -6.83
CA GLN A 73 7.11 -6.27 -6.34
C GLN A 73 5.98 -5.70 -5.48
N VAL A 74 5.04 -5.04 -6.15
CA VAL A 74 3.87 -4.42 -5.54
C VAL A 74 2.62 -5.03 -6.15
N PHE A 75 1.69 -5.44 -5.29
CA PHE A 75 0.39 -5.97 -5.66
C PHE A 75 -0.66 -5.03 -5.09
N TYR A 76 -1.50 -4.47 -5.96
CA TYR A 76 -2.64 -3.66 -5.54
C TYR A 76 -3.90 -4.23 -6.17
N ALA A 77 -4.90 -4.53 -5.34
CA ALA A 77 -6.17 -5.07 -5.77
C ALA A 77 -7.33 -4.31 -5.14
N ILE A 78 -8.37 -4.10 -5.94
CA ILE A 78 -9.69 -3.69 -5.46
C ILE A 78 -10.61 -4.89 -5.66
N VAL A 79 -11.11 -5.43 -4.56
CA VAL A 79 -12.03 -6.57 -4.56
C VAL A 79 -13.41 -6.04 -4.17
N VAL A 80 -14.39 -6.20 -5.05
CA VAL A 80 -15.78 -5.81 -4.78
C VAL A 80 -16.60 -7.07 -4.57
N CYS A 81 -17.28 -7.15 -3.44
CA CYS A 81 -18.17 -8.25 -3.09
C CYS A 81 -19.60 -7.71 -3.01
N ASP A 82 -20.51 -8.34 -3.76
CA ASP A 82 -21.95 -8.24 -3.47
C ASP A 82 -22.24 -9.02 -2.19
N ARG A 83 -23.08 -8.44 -1.32
CA ARG A 83 -23.57 -9.15 -0.12
C ARG A 83 -24.65 -10.17 -0.44
#